data_AF-A0A239K431-F1
#
_entry.id   AF-A0A239K431-F1
#
_cell.length_a   1.000
_cell.length_b   1.000
_cell.length_c   1.000
_cell.angle_alpha   90.00
_cell.angle_beta   90.00
_cell.angle_gamma   90.00
#
_symmetry.space_group_name_H-M   'P 1'
#
loop_
_entity.id
_entity.type
_entity.pdbx_description
1 polymer ?
#
loop_
_entity_poly.entity_id
_entity_poly.type
_entity_poly.pdbx_seq_one_letter_code
_entity_poly.pdbx_strand_id
1 'polypeptide(L)'
;MNPSLDVRIQSMIRALTDTVLPQLVPGTAAADQAALVAGHLAVIRDQIDIAVEFDRYELRSYSLLAESLIGSVTGGPKTTSAVSLLTSLTATQREDGPADVCAHVDTLGSAIESLVHAVAVDGSNGAGASVTATVVDHERRRVAANRKLFLGMGWESDSTELPDLTKLSELTPVTASE
;
A
#
# COMPACT_ATOMS: atom_id res chain seq x y z
N MET A 1 26.29 11.36 18.89
CA MET A 1 25.34 11.60 17.77
C MET A 1 25.01 10.24 17.18
N ASN A 2 23.74 9.84 17.17
CA ASN A 2 23.33 8.57 16.55
C ASN A 2 23.31 8.79 15.02
N PRO A 3 23.99 7.98 14.20
CA PRO A 3 23.93 8.12 12.74
C PRO A 3 22.49 7.97 12.23
N SER A 4 22.16 8.71 11.17
CA SER A 4 20.85 8.59 10.50
C SER A 4 20.64 7.17 9.95
N LEU A 5 19.38 6.80 9.71
CA LEU A 5 19.05 5.52 9.10
C LEU A 5 19.68 5.37 7.71
N ASP A 6 19.68 6.44 6.90
CA ASP A 6 20.38 6.49 5.61
C ASP A 6 21.86 6.11 5.75
N VAL A 7 22.60 6.73 6.67
CA VAL A 7 24.04 6.44 6.88
C VAL A 7 24.25 5.00 7.35
N ARG A 8 23.37 4.49 8.21
CA ARG A 8 23.44 3.11 8.70
C ARG A 8 23.19 2.11 7.57
N ILE A 9 22.16 2.31 6.76
CA ILE A 9 21.83 1.45 5.62
C ILE A 9 22.94 1.50 4.57
N GLN A 10 23.45 2.69 4.24
CA GLN A 10 24.57 2.84 3.31
C GLN A 10 25.82 2.10 3.78
N SER A 11 26.07 2.07 5.10
CA SER A 11 27.17 1.31 5.68
C SER A 11 26.97 -0.20 5.56
N MET A 12 25.73 -0.69 5.75
CA MET A 12 25.38 -2.11 5.56
C MET A 12 25.54 -2.53 4.09
N ILE A 13 25.10 -1.70 3.15
CA ILE A 13 25.28 -1.94 1.71
C ILE A 13 26.77 -2.09 1.39
N ARG A 14 27.61 -1.14 1.81
CA ARG A 14 29.08 -1.20 1.58
C ARG A 14 29.72 -2.43 2.20
N ALA A 15 29.32 -2.81 3.42
CA ALA A 15 29.84 -4.03 4.04
C ALA A 15 29.52 -5.27 3.19
N LEU A 16 28.31 -5.36 2.64
CA LEU A 16 27.91 -6.45 1.77
C LEU A 16 28.63 -6.41 0.41
N THR A 17 28.66 -5.26 -0.26
CA THR A 17 29.19 -5.12 -1.63
C THR A 17 30.70 -5.11 -1.69
N ASP A 18 31.35 -4.45 -0.74
CA ASP A 18 32.79 -4.15 -0.82
C ASP A 18 33.61 -5.15 -0.01
N THR A 19 33.00 -5.82 0.98
CA THR A 19 33.70 -6.75 1.88
C THR A 19 33.21 -8.19 1.77
N VAL A 20 31.90 -8.44 1.86
CA VAL A 20 31.37 -9.82 1.92
C VAL A 20 31.31 -10.47 0.54
N LEU A 21 30.58 -9.87 -0.41
CA LEU A 21 30.36 -10.42 -1.75
C LEU A 21 31.65 -10.79 -2.48
N PRO A 22 32.73 -9.98 -2.46
CA PRO A 22 33.98 -10.33 -3.14
C PRO A 22 34.69 -11.58 -2.58
N GLN A 23 34.35 -11.99 -1.35
CA GLN A 23 34.92 -13.18 -0.70
C GLN A 23 34.08 -14.44 -0.93
N LEU A 24 32.89 -14.32 -1.51
CA LEU A 24 32.00 -15.45 -1.79
C LEU A 24 32.25 -16.00 -3.19
N VAL A 25 32.08 -17.32 -3.34
CA VAL A 25 32.15 -17.97 -4.65
C VAL A 25 30.90 -17.58 -5.46
N PRO A 26 31.06 -17.00 -6.68
CA PRO A 26 29.93 -16.62 -7.51
C PRO A 26 29.00 -17.80 -7.85
N GLY A 27 27.69 -17.54 -7.94
CA GLY A 27 26.66 -18.54 -8.28
C GLY A 27 26.35 -19.53 -7.15
N THR A 28 26.87 -19.30 -5.94
CA THR A 28 26.44 -20.02 -4.75
C THR A 28 25.24 -19.35 -4.12
N ALA A 29 24.40 -20.12 -3.43
CA ALA A 29 23.28 -19.57 -2.68
C ALA A 29 23.72 -18.47 -1.70
N ALA A 30 24.91 -18.59 -1.08
CA ALA A 30 25.43 -17.55 -0.20
C ALA A 30 25.69 -16.23 -0.93
N ALA A 31 26.30 -16.29 -2.12
CA ALA A 31 26.54 -15.10 -2.94
C ALA A 31 25.21 -14.48 -3.39
N ASP A 32 24.26 -15.30 -3.83
CA ASP A 32 22.95 -14.84 -4.29
C ASP A 32 22.16 -14.18 -3.15
N GLN A 33 22.17 -14.77 -1.95
CA GLN A 33 21.50 -14.19 -0.78
C GLN A 33 22.18 -12.89 -0.32
N ALA A 34 23.52 -12.79 -0.34
CA ALA A 34 24.22 -11.56 0.00
C ALA A 34 23.90 -10.42 -1.00
N ALA A 35 23.84 -10.75 -2.30
CA ALA A 35 23.44 -9.81 -3.34
C ALA A 35 21.98 -9.37 -3.18
N LEU A 36 21.08 -10.32 -2.88
CA LEU A 36 19.67 -10.04 -2.62
C LEU A 36 19.48 -9.08 -1.44
N VAL A 37 20.17 -9.31 -0.32
CA VAL A 37 20.10 -8.42 0.85
C VAL A 37 20.64 -7.03 0.52
N ALA A 38 21.76 -6.93 -0.22
CA ALA A 38 22.29 -5.64 -0.64
C ALA A 38 21.30 -4.87 -1.53
N GLY A 39 20.63 -5.56 -2.45
CA GLY A 39 19.57 -4.99 -3.29
C GLY A 39 18.38 -4.49 -2.46
N HIS A 40 17.87 -5.30 -1.53
CA HIS A 40 16.76 -4.86 -0.65
C HIS A 40 17.13 -3.66 0.21
N LEU A 41 18.36 -3.60 0.74
CA LEU A 41 18.82 -2.44 1.50
C LEU A 41 18.89 -1.18 0.64
N ALA A 42 19.28 -1.29 -0.63
CA ALA A 42 19.26 -0.16 -1.57
C ALA A 42 17.82 0.33 -1.80
N VAL A 43 16.88 -0.58 -2.01
CA VAL A 43 15.46 -0.24 -2.18
C VAL A 43 14.88 0.42 -0.92
N ILE A 44 15.14 -0.13 0.27
CA ILE A 44 14.70 0.47 1.54
C ILE A 44 15.26 1.89 1.70
N ARG A 45 16.53 2.09 1.32
CA ARG A 45 17.18 3.40 1.37
C ARG A 45 16.49 4.41 0.44
N ASP A 46 16.11 3.99 -0.75
CA ASP A 46 15.40 4.85 -1.71
C ASP A 46 13.97 5.21 -1.25
N GLN A 47 13.35 4.34 -0.43
CA GLN A 47 11.97 4.51 0.05
C GLN A 47 11.88 5.26 1.39
N ILE A 48 12.96 5.34 2.18
CA ILE A 48 12.89 5.76 3.58
C ILE A 48 12.33 7.17 3.78
N ASP A 49 12.63 8.08 2.86
CA ASP A 49 12.19 9.48 2.95
C ASP A 49 10.71 9.67 2.61
N ILE A 50 10.12 8.72 1.88
CA ILE A 50 8.71 8.77 1.44
C ILE A 50 7.80 7.79 2.20
N ALA A 51 8.36 6.85 2.96
CA ALA A 51 7.61 5.76 3.60
C ALA A 51 6.39 6.25 4.40
N VAL A 52 6.57 7.27 5.25
CA VAL A 52 5.48 7.80 6.10
C VAL A 52 4.36 8.43 5.27
N GLU A 53 4.71 9.19 4.22
CA GLU A 53 3.71 9.80 3.35
C GLU A 53 3.02 8.76 2.47
N PHE A 54 3.73 7.70 2.08
CA PHE A 54 3.16 6.57 1.36
C PHE A 54 2.15 5.81 2.23
N ASP A 55 2.49 5.49 3.48
CA ASP A 55 1.56 4.84 4.42
C ASP A 55 0.27 5.66 4.58
N ARG A 56 0.41 6.99 4.73
CA ARG A 56 -0.73 7.93 4.81
C ARG A 56 -1.56 7.95 3.52
N TYR A 57 -0.90 7.88 2.36
CA TYR A 57 -1.57 7.76 1.07
C TYR A 57 -2.36 6.44 0.98
N GLU A 58 -1.81 5.33 1.46
CA GLU A 58 -2.50 4.04 1.46
C GLU A 58 -3.75 4.09 2.34
N LEU A 59 -3.63 4.59 3.58
CA LEU A 59 -4.77 4.75 4.47
C LEU A 59 -5.87 5.60 3.84
N ARG A 60 -5.51 6.78 3.29
CA ARG A 60 -6.47 7.65 2.60
C ARG A 60 -7.15 6.94 1.43
N SER A 61 -6.39 6.16 0.67
CA SER A 61 -6.92 5.40 -0.46
C SER A 61 -7.95 4.37 0.02
N TYR A 62 -7.65 3.60 1.06
CA TYR A 62 -8.61 2.64 1.65
C TYR A 62 -9.84 3.31 2.23
N SER A 63 -9.70 4.48 2.86
CA SER A 63 -10.85 5.26 3.36
C SER A 63 -11.78 5.67 2.21
N LEU A 64 -11.24 6.16 1.09
CA LEU A 64 -12.05 6.52 -0.07
C LEU A 64 -12.75 5.33 -0.72
N LEU A 65 -12.08 4.17 -0.77
CA LEU A 65 -12.71 2.93 -1.23
C LEU A 65 -13.87 2.55 -0.30
N ALA A 66 -13.65 2.60 1.01
CA ALA A 66 -14.67 2.30 2.00
C ALA A 66 -15.89 3.23 1.87
N GLU A 67 -15.68 4.54 1.78
CA GLU A 67 -16.73 5.55 1.57
C GLU A 67 -17.52 5.29 0.28
N SER A 68 -16.81 5.01 -0.83
CA SER A 68 -17.43 4.70 -2.12
C SER A 68 -18.30 3.45 -2.05
N LEU A 69 -17.85 2.42 -1.32
CA LEU A 69 -18.61 1.18 -1.14
C LEU A 69 -19.85 1.39 -0.25
N ILE A 70 -19.71 2.10 0.87
CA ILE A 70 -20.82 2.43 1.79
C ILE A 70 -21.97 3.10 1.02
N GLY A 71 -21.67 4.04 0.13
CA GLY A 71 -22.67 4.77 -0.65
C GLY A 71 -23.25 4.02 -1.85
N SER A 72 -22.64 2.93 -2.30
CA SER A 72 -22.95 2.29 -3.59
C SER A 72 -23.54 0.88 -3.50
N VAL A 73 -23.70 0.34 -2.29
CA VAL A 73 -24.23 -1.02 -2.09
C VAL A 73 -25.39 -1.04 -1.10
N THR A 74 -26.37 -1.89 -1.39
CA THR A 74 -27.49 -2.20 -0.51
C THR A 74 -27.72 -3.71 -0.51
N GLY A 75 -28.45 -4.24 0.46
CA GLY A 75 -28.71 -5.67 0.55
C GLY A 75 -29.49 -6.05 1.81
N GLY A 76 -29.45 -7.33 2.15
CA GLY A 76 -30.06 -7.90 3.33
C GLY A 76 -29.29 -7.64 4.62
N PRO A 77 -29.59 -8.40 5.69
CA PRO A 77 -29.00 -8.22 7.01
C PRO A 77 -27.47 -8.30 7.05
N LYS A 78 -26.84 -9.18 6.24
CA LYS A 78 -25.37 -9.32 6.22
C LYS A 78 -24.73 -8.11 5.57
N THR A 79 -25.21 -7.70 4.40
CA THR A 79 -24.72 -6.50 3.71
C THR A 79 -24.90 -5.27 4.58
N THR A 80 -26.07 -5.09 5.19
CA THR A 80 -26.35 -3.95 6.08
C THR A 80 -25.41 -3.92 7.30
N SER A 81 -25.16 -5.09 7.92
CA SER A 81 -24.22 -5.20 9.04
C SER A 81 -22.79 -4.85 8.63
N ALA A 82 -22.32 -5.35 7.49
CA ALA A 82 -21.00 -5.06 6.96
C ALA A 82 -20.82 -3.58 6.61
N VAL A 83 -21.83 -2.95 5.99
CA VAL A 83 -21.86 -1.51 5.75
C VAL A 83 -21.78 -0.74 7.07
N SER A 84 -22.57 -1.12 8.08
CA SER A 84 -22.54 -0.45 9.40
C SER A 84 -21.18 -0.53 10.08
N LEU A 85 -20.48 -1.67 9.98
CA LEU A 85 -19.11 -1.81 10.49
C LEU A 85 -18.14 -0.91 9.72
N LEU A 86 -18.22 -0.89 8.39
CA LEU A 86 -17.34 -0.08 7.56
C LEU A 86 -17.55 1.42 7.82
N THR A 87 -18.80 1.84 8.04
CA THR A 87 -19.16 3.21 8.45
C THR A 87 -18.57 3.59 9.81
N SER A 88 -18.59 2.68 10.80
CA SER A 88 -18.04 3.00 12.12
C SER A 88 -16.51 3.13 12.09
N LEU A 89 -15.84 2.33 11.26
CA LEU A 89 -14.39 2.39 11.07
C LEU A 89 -13.98 3.69 10.36
N THR A 90 -14.72 4.14 9.35
CA THR A 90 -14.43 5.38 8.61
C THR A 90 -14.76 6.65 9.39
N ALA A 91 -15.72 6.62 10.31
CA ALA A 91 -16.07 7.77 11.15
C ALA A 91 -14.99 8.15 12.19
N THR A 92 -13.99 7.29 12.42
CA THR A 92 -12.99 7.50 13.46
C THR A 92 -11.79 8.27 12.87
N GLN A 93 -11.71 9.59 13.10
CA GLN A 93 -10.48 10.36 12.84
C GLN A 93 -9.43 10.06 13.91
N ARG A 94 -8.21 9.72 13.50
CA ARG A 94 -7.07 9.53 14.40
C ARG A 94 -5.80 10.14 13.83
N GLU A 95 -5.02 10.76 14.72
CA GLU A 95 -3.68 11.27 14.44
C GLU A 95 -2.68 10.18 14.83
N ASP A 96 -2.15 9.47 13.84
CA ASP A 96 -1.46 8.20 14.04
C ASP A 96 0.00 8.26 13.58
N GLY A 97 0.87 7.53 14.30
CA GLY A 97 2.22 7.21 13.85
C GLY A 97 2.22 6.09 12.80
N PRO A 98 3.33 5.80 12.11
CA PRO A 98 3.36 4.84 10.99
C PRO A 98 2.82 3.44 11.30
N ALA A 99 3.11 2.90 12.50
CA ALA A 99 2.62 1.58 12.91
C ALA A 99 1.08 1.53 13.03
N ASP A 100 0.47 2.62 13.48
CA ASP A 100 -0.97 2.74 13.63
C ASP A 100 -1.64 2.91 12.27
N VAL A 101 -1.00 3.62 11.33
CA VAL A 101 -1.46 3.76 9.95
C VAL A 101 -1.57 2.40 9.25
N CYS A 102 -0.54 1.56 9.33
CA CYS A 102 -0.58 0.22 8.73
C CYS A 102 -1.69 -0.66 9.35
N ALA A 103 -1.83 -0.63 10.68
CA ALA A 103 -2.89 -1.39 11.36
C ALA A 103 -4.30 -0.95 10.93
N HIS A 104 -4.49 0.34 10.64
CA HIS A 104 -5.76 0.85 10.13
C HIS A 104 -6.02 0.45 8.68
N VAL A 105 -5.00 0.43 7.82
CA VAL A 105 -5.12 -0.11 6.46
C VAL A 105 -5.58 -1.58 6.51
N ASP A 106 -4.94 -2.40 7.34
CA ASP A 106 -5.32 -3.82 7.51
C ASP A 106 -6.76 -3.98 8.01
N THR A 107 -7.15 -3.14 8.98
CA THR A 107 -8.51 -3.15 9.54
C THR A 107 -9.55 -2.79 8.49
N LEU A 108 -9.31 -1.74 7.69
CA LEU A 108 -10.20 -1.34 6.60
C LEU A 108 -10.26 -2.39 5.50
N GLY A 109 -9.11 -2.96 5.11
CA GLY A 109 -9.04 -4.02 4.10
C GLY A 109 -9.87 -5.24 4.50
N SER A 110 -9.74 -5.69 5.75
CA SER A 110 -10.51 -6.81 6.28
C SER A 110 -12.02 -6.54 6.30
N ALA A 111 -12.43 -5.31 6.63
CA ALA A 111 -13.83 -4.91 6.62
C ALA A 111 -14.41 -4.80 5.20
N ILE A 112 -13.62 -4.33 4.23
CA ILE A 112 -13.98 -4.31 2.81
C ILE A 112 -14.15 -5.73 2.27
N GLU A 113 -13.23 -6.65 2.56
CA GLU A 113 -13.36 -8.06 2.19
C GLU A 113 -14.65 -8.68 2.78
N SER A 114 -14.94 -8.38 4.04
CA SER A 114 -16.17 -8.82 4.70
C SER A 114 -17.43 -8.28 4.00
N LEU A 115 -17.41 -7.03 3.52
CA LEU A 115 -18.49 -6.44 2.74
C LEU A 115 -18.66 -7.12 1.38
N VAL A 116 -17.55 -7.40 0.67
CA VAL A 116 -17.57 -8.14 -0.59
C VAL A 116 -18.26 -9.50 -0.41
N HIS A 117 -17.90 -10.23 0.65
CA HIS A 117 -18.55 -11.50 0.99
C HIS A 117 -20.02 -11.35 1.36
N ALA A 118 -20.38 -10.31 2.12
CA ALA A 118 -21.76 -10.06 2.51
C ALA A 118 -22.66 -9.76 1.29
N VAL A 119 -22.18 -8.92 0.36
CA VAL A 119 -22.87 -8.59 -0.90
C VAL A 119 -23.09 -9.84 -1.75
N ALA A 120 -22.14 -10.79 -1.76
CA ALA A 120 -22.32 -12.05 -2.47
C ALA A 120 -23.42 -12.95 -1.87
N VAL A 121 -23.73 -12.79 -0.58
CA VAL A 121 -24.76 -13.60 0.10
C VAL A 121 -26.15 -12.97 -0.04
N ASP A 122 -26.28 -11.68 0.25
CA ASP A 122 -27.58 -11.01 0.30
C ASP A 122 -27.60 -9.59 -0.28
N GLY A 123 -26.63 -9.25 -1.14
CA GLY A 123 -26.61 -7.97 -1.85
C GLY A 123 -27.83 -7.80 -2.76
N SER A 124 -28.25 -6.55 -2.94
CA SER A 124 -29.33 -6.19 -3.86
C SER A 124 -28.91 -6.41 -5.33
N ASN A 125 -29.89 -6.41 -6.23
CA ASN A 125 -29.62 -6.56 -7.67
C ASN A 125 -28.63 -5.49 -8.15
N GLY A 126 -27.50 -5.93 -8.70
CA GLY A 126 -26.43 -5.04 -9.18
C GLY A 126 -25.38 -4.67 -8.14
N ALA A 127 -25.57 -4.98 -6.84
CA ALA A 127 -24.60 -4.66 -5.79
C ALA A 127 -23.24 -5.33 -6.05
N GLY A 128 -23.21 -6.60 -6.47
CA GLY A 128 -21.94 -7.29 -6.79
C GLY A 128 -21.18 -6.65 -7.96
N ALA A 129 -21.90 -6.18 -8.99
CA ALA A 129 -21.29 -5.47 -10.11
C ALA A 129 -20.75 -4.10 -9.69
N SER A 130 -21.49 -3.39 -8.83
CA SER A 130 -21.09 -2.11 -8.22
C SER A 130 -19.80 -2.28 -7.41
N VAL A 131 -19.75 -3.25 -6.49
CA VAL A 131 -18.54 -3.58 -5.70
C VAL A 131 -17.36 -3.86 -6.61
N THR A 132 -17.54 -4.72 -7.62
CA THR A 132 -16.46 -5.11 -8.53
C THR A 132 -15.91 -3.90 -9.29
N ALA A 133 -16.80 -3.06 -9.84
CA ALA A 133 -16.39 -1.87 -10.57
C ALA A 133 -15.60 -0.91 -9.68
N THR A 134 -16.10 -0.63 -8.48
CA THR A 134 -15.47 0.27 -7.51
C THR A 134 -14.10 -0.24 -7.06
N VAL A 135 -13.97 -1.53 -6.72
CA VAL A 135 -12.68 -2.13 -6.31
C VAL A 135 -11.67 -2.13 -7.45
N VAL A 136 -12.08 -2.52 -8.67
CA VAL A 136 -11.17 -2.54 -9.83
C VAL A 136 -10.69 -1.14 -10.20
N ASP A 137 -11.59 -0.15 -10.18
CA ASP A 137 -11.25 1.24 -10.44
C ASP A 137 -10.29 1.81 -9.38
N HIS A 138 -10.51 1.47 -8.11
CA HIS A 138 -9.61 1.81 -7.02
C HIS A 138 -8.20 1.21 -7.19
N GLU A 139 -8.11 -0.10 -7.44
CA GLU A 139 -6.83 -0.79 -7.58
C GLU A 139 -6.04 -0.32 -8.81
N ARG A 140 -6.71 0.02 -9.92
CA ARG A 140 -6.05 0.63 -11.10
C ARG A 140 -5.26 1.89 -10.74
N ARG A 141 -5.77 2.71 -9.82
CA ARG A 141 -5.09 3.93 -9.37
C ARG A 141 -3.93 3.63 -8.43
N ARG A 142 -4.12 2.71 -7.48
CA ARG A 142 -3.09 2.34 -6.49
C ARG A 142 -1.91 1.60 -7.09
N VAL A 143 -2.15 0.72 -8.06
CA VAL A 143 -1.10 -0.08 -8.69
C VAL A 143 0.00 0.80 -9.29
N ALA A 144 -0.33 1.95 -9.87
CA ALA A 144 0.67 2.86 -10.44
C ALA A 144 1.63 3.42 -9.37
N ALA A 145 1.11 3.83 -8.21
CA ALA A 145 1.92 4.32 -7.09
C ALA A 145 2.81 3.21 -6.51
N ASN A 146 2.26 2.00 -6.32
CA ASN A 146 3.00 0.84 -5.85
C ASN A 146 4.14 0.45 -6.83
N ARG A 147 3.86 0.39 -8.13
CA ARG A 147 4.87 0.11 -9.16
C ARG A 147 6.00 1.13 -9.12
N LYS A 148 5.70 2.41 -8.89
CA LYS A 148 6.71 3.44 -8.72
C LYS A 148 7.56 3.21 -7.45
N LEU A 149 6.92 2.87 -6.33
CA LEU A 149 7.60 2.65 -5.06
C LEU A 149 8.62 1.49 -5.17
N PHE A 150 8.28 0.45 -5.92
CA PHE A 150 9.13 -0.73 -6.13
C PHE A 150 9.96 -0.69 -7.42
N LEU A 151 10.06 0.46 -8.09
CA LEU A 151 10.81 0.60 -9.35
C LEU A 151 12.27 0.13 -9.22
N GLY A 152 12.89 0.35 -8.05
CA GLY A 152 14.27 -0.09 -7.76
C GLY A 152 14.49 -1.61 -7.77
N MET A 153 13.42 -2.42 -7.78
CA MET A 153 13.50 -3.89 -7.85
C MET A 153 13.82 -4.41 -9.26
N GLY A 154 13.76 -3.55 -10.29
CA GLY A 154 14.13 -3.92 -11.66
C GLY A 154 13.10 -4.78 -12.42
N TRP A 155 11.85 -4.84 -11.93
CA TRP A 155 10.75 -5.56 -12.61
C TRP A 155 10.02 -4.71 -13.66
N GLU A 156 10.23 -3.40 -13.64
CA GLU A 156 9.56 -2.45 -14.53
C GLU A 156 10.44 -2.13 -15.74
N SER A 157 9.87 -2.24 -16.95
CA SER A 157 10.58 -1.96 -18.20
C SER A 157 10.54 -0.49 -18.61
N ASP A 158 9.54 0.27 -18.16
CA ASP A 158 9.38 1.70 -18.47
C ASP A 158 8.85 2.46 -17.24
N SER A 159 9.55 3.54 -16.89
CA SER A 159 9.23 4.36 -15.71
C SER A 159 8.55 5.69 -16.06
N THR A 160 8.40 6.01 -17.35
CA THR A 160 7.89 7.32 -17.80
C THR A 160 6.39 7.50 -17.60
N GLU A 161 5.63 6.41 -17.47
CA GLU A 161 4.19 6.42 -17.19
C GLU A 161 3.86 6.37 -15.70
N LEU A 162 4.87 6.25 -14.82
CA LEU A 162 4.65 6.10 -13.39
C LEU A 162 4.53 7.46 -12.69
N PRO A 163 3.67 7.56 -11.64
CA PRO A 163 3.41 8.82 -10.95
C PRO A 163 4.65 9.35 -10.22
N ASP A 164 4.62 10.64 -9.90
CA ASP A 164 5.60 11.28 -9.03
C ASP A 164 5.20 11.10 -7.55
N LEU A 165 5.96 10.29 -6.80
CA LEU A 165 5.68 10.04 -5.38
C LEU A 165 5.99 11.23 -4.48
N THR A 166 6.62 12.30 -4.98
CA THR A 166 6.69 13.56 -4.22
C THR A 166 5.34 14.29 -4.18
N LYS A 167 4.36 13.83 -4.99
CA LYS A 167 3.03 14.41 -5.14
C LYS A 167 1.92 13.41 -4.77
N LEU A 168 2.15 12.57 -3.76
CA LEU A 168 1.18 11.57 -3.29
C LEU A 168 -0.20 12.15 -2.96
N SER A 169 -0.25 13.39 -2.47
CA SER A 169 -1.52 14.10 -2.20
C SER A 169 -2.36 14.36 -3.44
N GLU A 170 -1.76 14.43 -4.63
CA GLU A 170 -2.44 14.63 -5.91
C GLU A 170 -2.96 13.32 -6.51
N LEU A 171 -2.45 12.17 -6.04
CA LEU A 171 -2.84 10.83 -6.55
C LEU A 171 -4.11 10.30 -5.90
N THR A 172 -4.54 10.88 -4.79
CA THR A 172 -5.78 10.52 -4.12
C THR A 172 -6.88 11.49 -4.58
N PRO A 173 -7.99 11.02 -5.16
CA PRO A 173 -9.05 11.94 -5.59
C PRO A 173 -9.59 12.70 -4.38
N VAL A 174 -9.67 14.02 -4.51
CA VAL A 174 -10.33 14.88 -3.52
C VAL A 174 -11.80 14.47 -3.48
N THR A 175 -12.29 14.04 -2.32
CA THR A 175 -13.73 13.97 -2.09
C THR A 175 -14.27 15.36 -2.35
N ALA A 176 -15.18 15.49 -3.33
CA ALA A 176 -15.90 16.74 -3.53
C ALA A 176 -16.53 17.10 -2.20
N SER A 177 -15.93 18.07 -1.50
CA SER A 177 -16.53 18.68 -0.32
C SER A 177 -17.76 19.43 -0.80
N GLU A 178 -18.85 19.24 -0.05
CA GLU A 178 -20.23 19.69 -0.32
C GLU A 178 -20.39 21.08 -0.96
#